data_AF-A0A495KX96-F1
#
_entry.id   AF-A0A495KX96-F1
#
_cell.length_a   1.000
_cell.length_b   1.000
_cell.length_c   1.000
_cell.angle_alpha   90.00
_cell.angle_beta   90.00
_cell.angle_gamma   90.00
#
_symmetry.space_group_name_H-M   'P 1'
#
loop_
_entity.id
_entity.type
_entity.pdbx_description
1 polymer ?
#
loop_
_entity_poly.entity_id
_entity_poly.type
_entity_poly.pdbx_seq_one_letter_code
_entity_poly.pdbx_strand_id
1 'polypeptide(L)'
;MTEQTTTQVPTPDDSDHPDVVVSLGTDHHSFDRLVRWIDDYAHRHRDLRVLVQHGHSAAPSRADGTPFLPGEELGELMRRARVVVTHGGPGTILQARGTGHLPIVVPRDPELDEHVDDHQLLFVQRLEDTERVRSCTTPQQLAGLIDRALASPDEFRVSEDREAAPERAALRAGALIDLLTAPAETPAHARPDAPGSAATATEDPPAAGTWPDVTVVVPTRDRPELLRRTLAAVHDQDYPGRITAIVVFDNDQPDPSLARSEDARPVRVVTNSMTPGLAGARNTGVLAADTDLVAFCDDDDTWLPGKLTAQVRIMLAEPGTEMVCCGIQVVYDRVQAERVLERTSITFADLLRSRLTELHPSTFLIRRRAMIDGCGTVSEEIPGSYAEDYELLLRLARRAPIRNIPEPGVRVLWHRRSYFSGRWQTIATALRWLLERYPEFGLVPRGYARVSGQIAFAEASAGHRGTALRWIWRTLRHRPLEGRAALALLVVCGVPPAWILRGLHLRGKGV
;
A
#
# COMPACT_ATOMS: atom_id res chain seq x y z
N MET A 1 29.03 43.73 41.46
CA MET A 1 27.68 43.88 42.06
C MET A 1 26.72 44.08 40.91
N THR A 2 25.75 43.24 40.57
CA THR A 2 25.37 41.89 40.98
C THR A 2 24.44 41.49 39.82
N GLU A 3 24.80 40.52 39.01
CA GLU A 3 23.91 39.98 37.97
C GLU A 3 22.73 39.29 38.66
N GLN A 4 21.52 39.79 38.38
CA GLN A 4 20.29 39.16 38.86
C GLN A 4 20.03 37.91 38.02
N THR A 5 20.38 36.76 38.59
CA THR A 5 19.93 35.45 38.16
C THR A 5 18.42 35.36 38.37
N THR A 6 17.64 35.47 37.30
CA THR A 6 16.20 35.15 37.34
C THR A 6 16.07 33.64 37.42
N THR A 7 15.92 33.12 38.64
CA THR A 7 15.53 31.73 38.89
C THR A 7 14.10 31.56 38.40
N GLN A 8 13.92 30.91 37.25
CA GLN A 8 12.61 30.43 36.83
C GLN A 8 12.13 29.38 37.85
N VAL A 9 11.05 29.72 38.54
CA VAL A 9 10.28 28.80 39.37
C VAL A 9 9.62 27.77 38.44
N PRO A 10 9.76 26.45 38.66
CA PRO A 10 9.07 25.44 37.87
C PRO A 10 7.56 25.62 38.02
N THR A 11 6.85 25.74 36.90
CA THR A 11 5.39 25.76 36.87
C THR A 11 4.83 24.40 37.32
N PRO A 12 3.80 24.37 38.18
CA PRO A 12 3.22 23.13 38.69
C PRO A 12 2.25 22.53 37.66
N ASP A 13 2.75 21.79 36.67
CA ASP A 13 1.95 20.85 35.85
C ASP A 13 2.79 19.77 35.10
N ASP A 14 4.06 19.60 35.46
CA ASP A 14 4.98 18.67 34.76
C ASP A 14 5.08 17.28 35.43
N SER A 15 4.41 17.09 36.56
CA SER A 15 4.60 15.89 37.41
C SER A 15 3.73 14.68 37.05
N ASP A 16 2.79 14.80 36.09
CA ASP A 16 1.84 13.71 35.79
C ASP A 16 2.15 12.87 34.54
N HIS A 17 3.28 13.12 33.87
CA HIS A 17 3.59 12.48 32.58
C HIS A 17 4.80 11.55 32.68
N PRO A 18 4.79 10.44 31.92
CA PRO A 18 5.94 9.52 31.89
C PRO A 18 7.14 10.20 31.23
N ASP A 19 8.33 10.05 31.82
CA ASP A 19 9.60 10.43 31.19
C ASP A 19 9.85 9.60 29.92
N VAL A 20 9.52 8.30 29.99
CA VAL A 20 9.73 7.33 28.91
C VAL A 20 8.41 6.65 28.57
N VAL A 21 8.01 6.72 27.31
CA VAL A 21 6.84 5.99 26.77
C VAL A 21 7.31 4.88 25.84
N VAL A 22 6.82 3.68 26.07
CA VAL A 22 7.14 2.49 25.26
C VAL A 22 5.87 1.93 24.64
N SER A 23 5.89 1.69 23.31
CA SER A 23 4.75 1.09 22.60
C SER A 23 5.14 -0.11 21.73
N LEU A 24 4.54 -1.25 22.05
CA LEU A 24 4.70 -2.52 21.32
C LEU A 24 3.69 -2.69 20.15
N GLY A 25 2.91 -1.65 19.85
CA GLY A 25 1.89 -1.67 18.82
C GLY A 25 0.67 -2.52 19.16
N THR A 26 -0.09 -2.88 18.13
CA THR A 26 -1.30 -3.73 18.22
C THR A 26 -1.07 -5.12 17.64
N ASP A 27 0.19 -5.50 17.41
CA ASP A 27 0.55 -6.82 16.90
C ASP A 27 0.16 -7.92 17.92
N HIS A 28 -0.19 -9.10 17.42
CA HIS A 28 -0.65 -10.22 18.24
C HIS A 28 0.50 -11.05 18.82
N HIS A 29 1.71 -10.95 18.26
CA HIS A 29 2.89 -11.62 18.79
C HIS A 29 3.34 -10.96 20.09
N SER A 30 3.75 -11.74 21.09
CA SER A 30 4.35 -11.20 22.32
C SER A 30 5.73 -10.60 22.02
N PHE A 31 6.15 -9.61 22.80
CA PHE A 31 7.48 -9.01 22.70
C PHE A 31 8.08 -8.82 24.10
N ASP A 32 8.11 -9.92 24.84
CA ASP A 32 8.53 -9.95 26.26
C ASP A 32 9.98 -9.48 26.45
N ARG A 33 10.83 -9.62 25.42
CA ARG A 33 12.21 -9.11 25.44
C ARG A 33 12.25 -7.60 25.65
N LEU A 34 11.51 -6.83 24.86
CA LEU A 34 11.50 -5.37 24.99
C LEU A 34 10.88 -4.96 26.34
N VAL A 35 9.80 -5.60 26.78
CA VAL A 35 9.23 -5.35 28.11
C VAL A 35 10.29 -5.56 29.20
N ARG A 36 11.00 -6.70 29.18
CA ARG A 36 12.03 -7.03 30.16
C ARG A 36 13.16 -6.02 30.16
N TRP A 37 13.65 -5.61 28.99
CA TRP A 37 14.73 -4.63 28.89
C TRP A 37 14.35 -3.27 29.47
N ILE A 38 13.12 -2.82 29.21
CA ILE A 38 12.59 -1.57 29.76
C ILE A 38 12.36 -1.70 31.27
N ASP A 39 11.86 -2.83 31.73
CA ASP A 39 11.61 -3.06 33.15
C ASP A 39 12.93 -3.11 33.94
N ASP A 40 13.97 -3.78 33.41
CA ASP A 40 15.33 -3.79 33.97
C ASP A 40 15.97 -2.39 33.97
N TYR A 41 15.66 -1.57 32.97
CA TYR A 41 16.08 -0.17 32.93
C TYR A 41 15.37 0.66 34.03
N ALA A 42 14.06 0.50 34.19
CA ALA A 42 13.25 1.17 35.21
C ALA A 42 13.63 0.77 36.65
N HIS A 43 14.13 -0.45 36.86
CA HIS A 43 14.66 -0.90 38.15
C HIS A 43 15.92 -0.13 38.58
N ARG A 44 16.77 0.24 37.61
CA ARG A 44 18.02 0.97 37.83
C ARG A 44 17.82 2.48 37.92
N HIS A 45 16.78 3.01 37.30
CA HIS A 45 16.46 4.44 37.25
C HIS A 45 15.13 4.70 37.97
N ARG A 46 15.15 4.58 39.30
CA ARG A 46 13.93 4.61 40.12
C ARG A 46 13.25 5.98 40.16
N ASP A 47 14.00 7.01 39.79
CA ASP A 47 13.59 8.40 39.66
C ASP A 47 12.77 8.68 38.37
N LEU A 48 12.87 7.80 37.35
CA LEU A 48 12.13 7.96 36.09
C LEU A 48 10.75 7.33 36.16
N ARG A 49 9.76 8.00 35.56
CA ARG A 49 8.44 7.44 35.27
C ARG A 49 8.44 6.78 33.89
N VAL A 50 8.23 5.47 33.85
CA VAL A 50 8.27 4.69 32.61
C VAL A 50 6.90 4.04 32.40
N LEU A 51 6.28 4.31 31.24
CA LEU A 51 5.01 3.72 30.83
C LEU A 51 5.22 2.77 29.66
N VAL A 52 4.66 1.56 29.75
CA VAL A 52 4.73 0.52 28.71
C VAL A 52 3.33 0.10 28.28
N GLN A 53 3.00 0.38 27.01
CA GLN A 53 1.89 -0.29 26.34
C GLN A 53 2.36 -1.69 25.87
N HIS A 54 2.10 -2.71 26.68
CA HIS A 54 2.70 -4.04 26.51
C HIS A 54 1.92 -4.99 25.57
N GLY A 55 0.73 -4.61 25.12
CA GLY A 55 -0.07 -5.40 24.18
C GLY A 55 -0.36 -6.80 24.70
N HIS A 56 0.02 -7.80 23.90
CA HIS A 56 -0.11 -9.22 24.23
C HIS A 56 1.09 -9.80 25.01
N SER A 57 2.07 -8.97 25.37
CA SER A 57 3.24 -9.37 26.16
C SER A 57 2.92 -9.37 27.66
N ALA A 58 3.77 -10.01 28.46
CA ALA A 58 3.70 -9.94 29.92
C ALA A 58 3.77 -8.48 30.40
N ALA A 59 3.02 -8.14 31.45
CA ALA A 59 3.08 -6.81 32.05
C ALA A 59 4.45 -6.59 32.74
N PRO A 60 5.03 -5.38 32.68
CA PRO A 60 6.22 -5.04 33.45
C PRO A 60 5.94 -5.13 34.95
N SER A 61 6.99 -5.36 35.75
CA SER A 61 6.90 -5.46 37.20
C SER A 61 7.22 -4.15 37.93
N ARG A 62 8.02 -3.27 37.32
CA ARG A 62 8.45 -1.97 37.88
C ARG A 62 7.94 -0.77 37.08
N ALA A 63 7.95 -0.85 35.76
CA ALA A 63 7.35 0.19 34.91
C ALA A 63 5.82 0.14 34.98
N ASP A 64 5.15 1.27 34.75
CA ASP A 64 3.70 1.32 34.67
C ASP A 64 3.27 0.59 33.39
N GLY A 65 2.44 -0.45 33.54
CA GLY A 65 2.02 -1.31 32.45
C GLY A 65 0.55 -1.11 32.07
N THR A 66 0.26 -0.95 30.79
CA THR A 66 -1.10 -1.01 30.24
C THR A 66 -1.15 -1.91 29.00
N PRO A 67 -2.18 -2.75 28.82
CA PRO A 67 -2.25 -3.64 27.67
C PRO A 67 -2.43 -2.86 26.36
N PHE A 68 -3.39 -1.93 26.32
CA PHE A 68 -3.67 -1.12 25.13
C PHE A 68 -4.11 0.28 25.52
N LEU A 69 -3.57 1.29 24.83
CA LEU A 69 -4.05 2.66 24.89
C LEU A 69 -4.73 3.04 23.57
N PRO A 70 -5.82 3.81 23.61
CA PRO A 70 -6.34 4.49 22.43
C PRO A 70 -5.26 5.35 21.77
N GLY A 71 -5.27 5.43 20.44
CA GLY A 71 -4.23 6.14 19.69
C GLY A 71 -4.09 7.63 20.05
N GLU A 72 -5.19 8.31 20.38
CA GLU A 72 -5.18 9.71 20.82
C GLU A 72 -4.48 9.88 22.18
N GLU A 73 -4.80 9.02 23.14
CA GLU A 73 -4.19 9.00 24.46
C GLU A 73 -2.70 8.64 24.39
N LEU A 74 -2.35 7.62 23.61
CA LEU A 74 -0.94 7.26 23.36
C LEU A 74 -0.17 8.42 22.71
N GLY A 75 -0.79 9.14 21.78
CA GLY A 75 -0.20 10.30 21.12
C GLY A 75 0.05 11.47 22.08
N GLU A 76 -0.87 11.74 23.00
CA GLU A 76 -0.69 12.77 24.04
C GLU A 76 0.47 12.41 24.98
N LEU A 77 0.49 11.15 25.44
CA LEU A 77 1.56 10.64 26.30
C LEU A 77 2.91 10.68 25.60
N MET A 78 2.99 10.28 24.32
CA MET A 78 4.20 10.38 23.51
C MET A 78 4.66 11.84 23.36
N ARG A 79 3.75 12.79 23.09
CA ARG A 79 4.11 14.20 22.91
C ARG A 79 4.75 14.81 24.15
N ARG A 80 4.24 14.47 25.32
CA ARG A 80 4.72 14.96 26.62
C ARG A 80 5.91 14.18 27.17
N ALA A 81 6.17 12.98 26.65
CA ALA A 81 7.33 12.20 27.04
C ALA A 81 8.64 12.91 26.69
N ARG A 82 9.71 12.56 27.40
CA ARG A 82 11.08 12.97 27.05
C ARG A 82 11.68 12.00 26.06
N VAL A 83 11.34 10.72 26.17
CA VAL A 83 11.85 9.64 25.31
C VAL A 83 10.70 8.75 24.86
N VAL A 84 10.69 8.41 23.57
CA VAL A 84 9.74 7.46 22.98
C VAL A 84 10.48 6.24 22.43
N VAL A 85 10.12 5.06 22.92
CA VAL A 85 10.63 3.77 22.45
C VAL A 85 9.51 3.00 21.76
N THR A 86 9.77 2.41 20.61
CA THR A 86 8.75 1.64 19.88
C THR A 86 9.31 0.31 19.37
N HIS A 87 8.42 -0.66 19.13
CA HIS A 87 8.74 -1.77 18.23
C HIS A 87 8.90 -1.29 16.77
N GLY A 88 9.33 -2.18 15.87
CA GLY A 88 9.54 -1.92 14.43
C GLY A 88 8.28 -1.69 13.57
N GLY A 89 7.12 -1.42 14.17
CA GLY A 89 5.86 -1.22 13.44
C GLY A 89 5.77 0.15 12.75
N PRO A 90 5.49 0.21 11.43
CA PRO A 90 5.44 1.47 10.69
C PRO A 90 4.47 2.51 11.29
N GLY A 91 3.28 2.07 11.73
CA GLY A 91 2.26 2.96 12.29
C GLY A 91 2.70 3.65 13.58
N THR A 92 3.31 2.90 14.51
CA THR A 92 3.77 3.44 15.80
C THR A 92 4.99 4.35 15.63
N ILE A 93 5.91 4.03 14.72
CA ILE A 93 7.05 4.90 14.39
C ILE A 93 6.57 6.22 13.82
N LEU A 94 5.60 6.20 12.88
CA LEU A 94 5.03 7.41 12.31
C LEU A 94 4.29 8.26 13.36
N GLN A 95 3.57 7.61 14.28
CA GLN A 95 2.90 8.30 15.37
C GLN A 95 3.91 8.99 16.29
N ALA A 96 4.97 8.31 16.71
CA ALA A 96 6.03 8.90 17.55
C ALA A 96 6.66 10.13 16.88
N ARG A 97 6.99 10.04 15.57
CA ARG A 97 7.49 11.17 14.80
C ARG A 97 6.52 12.34 14.69
N GLY A 98 5.23 12.04 14.49
CA GLY A 98 4.16 13.05 14.50
C GLY A 98 4.01 13.78 15.84
N THR A 99 4.53 13.22 16.93
CA THR A 99 4.60 13.88 18.25
C THR A 99 5.93 14.62 18.50
N GLY A 100 6.76 14.80 17.47
CA GLY A 100 8.02 15.53 17.54
C GLY A 100 9.23 14.71 18.01
N HIS A 101 9.11 13.37 18.09
CA HIS A 101 10.20 12.50 18.55
C HIS A 101 10.93 11.81 17.39
N LEU A 102 12.25 11.69 17.48
CA LEU A 102 13.02 10.70 16.76
C LEU A 102 13.02 9.41 17.61
N PRO A 103 12.16 8.42 17.32
CA PRO A 103 11.96 7.31 18.24
C PRO A 103 13.19 6.38 18.27
N ILE A 104 13.39 5.78 19.45
CA ILE A 104 14.29 4.64 19.61
C ILE A 104 13.50 3.37 19.25
N VAL A 105 13.99 2.61 18.28
CA VAL A 105 13.27 1.46 17.74
C VAL A 105 14.00 0.17 18.07
N VAL A 106 13.25 -0.78 18.64
CA VAL A 106 13.72 -2.15 18.85
C VAL A 106 12.95 -3.07 17.90
N PRO A 107 13.58 -3.56 16.82
CA PRO A 107 12.93 -4.51 15.92
C PRO A 107 12.70 -5.84 16.65
N ARG A 108 11.60 -6.52 16.29
CA ARG A 108 11.39 -7.91 16.70
C ARG A 108 12.40 -8.81 15.99
N ASP A 109 12.86 -9.83 16.70
CA ASP A 109 13.82 -10.80 16.17
C ASP A 109 13.10 -12.13 15.90
N PRO A 110 13.01 -12.57 14.62
CA PRO A 110 12.39 -13.85 14.27
C PRO A 110 13.13 -15.04 14.88
N GLU A 111 14.44 -14.94 15.13
CA GLU A 111 15.21 -16.01 15.79
C GLU A 111 14.77 -16.20 17.26
N LEU A 112 14.04 -15.24 17.83
CA LEU A 112 13.51 -15.27 19.18
C LEU A 112 11.99 -15.57 19.24
N ASP A 113 11.39 -16.01 18.13
CA ASP A 113 9.94 -16.28 17.99
C ASP A 113 9.06 -15.05 18.29
N GLU A 114 9.62 -13.85 18.11
CA GLU A 114 8.90 -12.60 18.33
C GLU A 114 8.15 -12.15 17.08
N HIS A 115 8.53 -12.68 15.91
CA HIS A 115 7.91 -12.38 14.62
C HIS A 115 8.08 -13.52 13.63
N VAL A 116 7.29 -13.50 12.56
CA VAL A 116 7.24 -14.57 11.55
C VAL A 116 8.40 -14.44 10.55
N ASP A 117 8.91 -13.23 10.31
CA ASP A 117 9.92 -12.94 9.29
C ASP A 117 10.83 -11.74 9.62
N ASP A 118 11.94 -11.61 8.89
CA ASP A 118 12.99 -10.60 9.11
C ASP A 118 12.58 -9.20 8.61
N HIS A 119 11.34 -9.03 8.15
CA HIS A 119 10.89 -7.80 7.48
C HIS A 119 10.95 -6.57 8.40
N GLN A 120 10.70 -6.74 9.70
CA GLN A 120 10.86 -5.64 10.67
C GLN A 120 12.32 -5.22 10.85
N LEU A 121 13.28 -6.16 10.79
CA LEU A 121 14.70 -5.85 10.87
C LEU A 121 15.15 -5.03 9.65
N LEU A 122 14.77 -5.47 8.45
CA LEU A 122 15.08 -4.79 7.19
C LEU A 122 14.44 -3.39 7.10
N PHE A 123 13.19 -3.27 7.53
CA PHE A 123 12.47 -2.00 7.57
C PHE A 123 13.13 -1.00 8.53
N VAL A 124 13.47 -1.44 9.74
CA VAL A 124 14.11 -0.58 10.74
C VAL A 124 15.52 -0.16 10.30
N GLN A 125 16.28 -1.08 9.70
CA GLN A 125 17.60 -0.78 9.14
C GLN A 125 17.51 0.33 8.08
N ARG A 126 16.55 0.24 7.17
CA ARG A 126 16.34 1.26 6.12
C ARG A 126 15.94 2.63 6.69
N LEU A 127 15.20 2.66 7.80
CA LEU A 127 14.86 3.90 8.50
C LEU A 127 16.05 4.50 9.24
N GLU A 128 16.93 3.66 9.78
CA GLU A 128 18.16 4.11 10.43
C GLU A 128 19.16 4.69 9.42
N ASP A 129 19.33 4.05 8.25
CA ASP A 129 20.19 4.53 7.16
C ASP A 129 19.78 5.93 6.65
N THR A 130 18.52 6.30 6.86
CA THR A 130 17.96 7.61 6.48
C THR A 130 17.80 8.56 7.68
N GLU A 131 18.37 8.21 8.82
CA GLU A 131 18.32 8.95 10.09
C GLU A 131 16.89 9.26 10.58
N ARG A 132 15.93 8.41 10.21
CA ARG A 132 14.51 8.58 10.58
C ARG A 132 14.16 7.92 11.91
N VAL A 133 15.03 7.08 12.45
CA VAL A 133 14.94 6.45 13.77
C VAL A 133 16.34 6.24 14.35
N ARG A 134 16.44 5.91 15.63
CA ARG A 134 17.64 5.29 16.22
C ARG A 134 17.34 3.84 16.53
N SER A 135 18.01 2.88 15.93
CA SER A 135 17.73 1.47 16.18
C SER A 135 18.64 0.89 17.26
N CYS A 136 18.19 -0.17 17.93
CA CYS A 136 19.04 -0.96 18.81
C CYS A 136 18.59 -2.42 18.88
N THR A 137 19.56 -3.32 19.02
CA THR A 137 19.35 -4.77 19.05
C THR A 137 19.85 -5.42 20.33
N THR A 138 20.37 -4.64 21.29
CA THR A 138 20.87 -5.11 22.58
C THR A 138 20.35 -4.24 23.73
N PRO A 139 20.21 -4.79 24.95
CA PRO A 139 19.74 -4.01 26.11
C PRO A 139 20.71 -2.89 26.50
N GLN A 140 22.01 -3.06 26.26
CA GLN A 140 23.03 -2.04 26.51
C GLN A 140 22.90 -0.86 25.55
N GLN A 141 22.66 -1.12 24.26
CA GLN A 141 22.39 -0.06 23.27
C GLN A 141 21.09 0.67 23.60
N LEU A 142 20.02 -0.05 23.94
CA LEU A 142 18.76 0.56 24.35
C LEU A 142 18.94 1.49 25.54
N ALA A 143 19.57 1.01 26.62
CA ALA A 143 19.84 1.83 27.80
C ALA A 143 20.68 3.07 27.45
N GLY A 144 21.76 2.89 26.67
CA GLY A 144 22.62 4.00 26.26
C GLY A 144 21.92 5.03 25.36
N LEU A 145 20.96 4.62 24.53
CA LEU A 145 20.14 5.53 23.73
C LEU A 145 19.12 6.28 24.59
N ILE A 146 18.48 5.61 25.56
CA ILE A 146 17.57 6.28 26.50
C ILE A 146 18.34 7.31 27.35
N ASP A 147 19.50 6.93 27.90
CA ASP A 147 20.35 7.83 28.69
C ASP A 147 20.78 9.05 27.87
N ARG A 148 21.16 8.83 26.60
CA ARG A 148 21.52 9.92 25.68
C ARG A 148 20.33 10.80 25.35
N ALA A 149 19.14 10.24 25.13
CA ALA A 149 17.93 10.99 24.88
C ALA A 149 17.49 11.82 26.10
N LEU A 150 17.74 11.33 27.32
CA LEU A 150 17.48 12.07 28.55
C LEU A 150 18.48 13.20 28.79
N ALA A 151 19.76 13.00 28.41
CA ALA A 151 20.84 13.97 28.57
C ALA A 151 20.88 15.05 27.47
N SER A 152 20.58 14.65 26.23
CA SER A 152 20.57 15.49 25.03
C SER A 152 19.24 15.34 24.26
N PRO A 153 18.11 15.88 24.77
CA PRO A 153 16.79 15.67 24.16
C PRO A 153 16.71 16.12 22.70
N ASP A 154 17.40 17.19 22.32
CA ASP A 154 17.36 17.76 20.97
C ASP A 154 17.87 16.78 19.89
N GLU A 155 18.78 15.86 20.22
CA GLU A 155 19.25 14.81 19.31
C GLU A 155 18.16 13.77 18.97
N PHE A 156 17.12 13.70 19.82
CA PHE A 156 16.00 12.78 19.71
C PHE A 156 14.68 13.51 19.47
N ARG A 157 14.76 14.79 19.08
CA ARG A 157 13.63 15.56 18.59
C ARG A 157 13.76 15.72 17.09
N VAL A 158 12.63 15.64 16.42
CA VAL A 158 12.49 16.14 15.06
C VAL A 158 11.62 17.38 15.16
N SER A 159 11.80 18.34 14.25
CA SER A 159 10.72 19.31 14.03
C SER A 159 9.44 18.49 13.93
N GLU A 160 8.43 18.77 14.76
CA GLU A 160 7.10 18.18 14.58
C GLU A 160 6.89 18.19 13.07
N ASP A 161 6.71 17.01 12.47
CA ASP A 161 6.40 16.93 11.06
C ASP A 161 5.08 17.73 10.95
N ARG A 162 5.17 19.05 10.73
CA ARG A 162 4.02 19.94 10.51
C ARG A 162 3.29 19.53 9.23
N GLU A 163 3.92 18.66 8.45
CA GLU A 163 3.30 17.87 7.40
C GLU A 163 2.35 16.77 7.92
N ALA A 164 2.21 16.48 9.22
CA ALA A 164 1.51 15.29 9.74
C ALA A 164 0.43 15.57 10.82
N ALA A 165 -0.61 16.34 10.42
CA ALA A 165 -1.97 16.44 11.01
C ALA A 165 -2.14 17.29 12.30
N PRO A 166 -3.04 18.29 12.32
CA PRO A 166 -4.49 18.21 12.03
C PRO A 166 -4.91 18.99 10.77
N GLU A 167 -3.99 19.76 10.21
CA GLU A 167 -4.20 20.47 8.95
C GLU A 167 -4.40 19.48 7.80
N ARG A 168 -3.89 18.23 7.87
CA ARG A 168 -4.25 17.17 6.91
C ARG A 168 -5.71 16.73 6.99
N ALA A 169 -6.47 16.92 8.07
CA ALA A 169 -7.91 16.62 8.04
C ALA A 169 -8.72 17.76 7.38
N ALA A 170 -8.33 19.01 7.65
CA ALA A 170 -8.94 20.20 7.05
C ALA A 170 -8.46 20.46 5.60
N LEU A 171 -7.21 20.13 5.25
CA LEU A 171 -6.66 20.10 3.90
C LEU A 171 -7.02 18.80 3.16
N ARG A 172 -7.34 17.66 3.82
CA ARG A 172 -8.02 16.53 3.14
C ARG A 172 -9.51 16.80 2.92
N ALA A 173 -10.10 17.78 3.59
CA ALA A 173 -11.42 18.27 3.19
C ALA A 173 -11.26 19.35 2.11
N GLY A 174 -10.42 20.37 2.33
CA GLY A 174 -10.17 21.48 1.40
C GLY A 174 -9.52 21.06 0.08
N ALA A 175 -8.35 20.40 0.10
CA ALA A 175 -7.68 19.94 -1.10
C ALA A 175 -8.35 18.73 -1.76
N LEU A 176 -9.16 17.95 -1.02
CA LEU A 176 -9.99 16.90 -1.63
C LEU A 176 -11.29 17.47 -2.17
N ILE A 177 -11.88 18.52 -1.57
CA ILE A 177 -12.93 19.32 -2.20
C ILE A 177 -12.34 19.91 -3.47
N ASP A 178 -11.20 20.60 -3.43
CA ASP A 178 -10.53 21.12 -4.63
C ASP A 178 -10.18 20.02 -5.64
N LEU A 179 -9.81 18.81 -5.23
CA LEU A 179 -9.59 17.67 -6.15
C LEU A 179 -10.90 17.02 -6.66
N LEU A 180 -11.98 17.09 -5.89
CA LEU A 180 -13.32 16.56 -6.21
C LEU A 180 -14.18 17.59 -6.98
N THR A 181 -13.86 18.87 -6.87
CA THR A 181 -14.56 20.03 -7.45
C THR A 181 -13.72 20.80 -8.46
N ALA A 182 -12.42 20.49 -8.62
CA ALA A 182 -11.64 20.97 -9.75
C ALA A 182 -12.40 20.59 -11.02
N PRO A 183 -12.81 21.55 -11.86
CA PRO A 183 -13.31 21.21 -13.17
C PRO A 183 -12.21 20.38 -13.85
N ALA A 184 -12.60 19.27 -14.49
CA ALA A 184 -11.71 18.65 -15.45
C ALA A 184 -11.28 19.77 -16.39
N GLU A 185 -10.01 20.18 -16.33
CA GLU A 185 -9.49 21.10 -17.32
C GLU A 185 -9.58 20.37 -18.65
N THR A 186 -10.64 20.69 -19.39
CA THR A 186 -10.78 20.38 -20.80
C THR A 186 -9.61 21.07 -21.49
N PRO A 187 -8.62 20.35 -22.06
CA PRO A 187 -7.80 20.97 -23.08
C PRO A 187 -8.76 21.42 -24.16
N ALA A 188 -8.69 22.70 -24.52
CA ALA A 188 -9.63 23.38 -25.40
C ALA A 188 -10.24 22.46 -26.46
N HIS A 189 -11.56 22.33 -26.43
CA HIS A 189 -12.33 21.79 -27.54
C HIS A 189 -11.99 22.56 -28.83
N ALA A 190 -11.11 22.00 -29.66
CA ALA A 190 -11.24 22.21 -31.09
C ALA A 190 -12.58 21.58 -31.50
N ARG A 191 -13.49 22.40 -32.00
CA ARG A 191 -14.82 21.98 -32.47
C ARG A 191 -14.67 20.95 -33.61
N PRO A 192 -15.63 20.03 -33.75
CA PRO A 192 -15.63 19.04 -34.83
C PRO A 192 -16.16 19.68 -36.11
N ASP A 193 -15.27 20.17 -36.97
CA ASP A 193 -15.60 20.44 -38.37
C ASP A 193 -15.03 19.31 -39.25
N ALA A 194 -15.95 18.46 -39.74
CA ALA A 194 -15.94 17.66 -40.97
C ALA A 194 -14.71 16.74 -41.31
N PRO A 195 -14.95 15.62 -42.02
CA PRO A 195 -13.94 14.57 -42.19
C PRO A 195 -12.90 15.00 -43.23
N GLY A 196 -11.68 15.30 -42.78
CA GLY A 196 -10.60 15.70 -43.65
C GLY A 196 -9.24 15.53 -42.99
N SER A 197 -8.47 14.59 -43.54
CA SER A 197 -7.03 14.40 -43.36
C SER A 197 -6.57 13.84 -42.01
N ALA A 198 -6.22 12.55 -42.06
CA ALA A 198 -5.18 11.99 -41.22
C ALA A 198 -3.95 12.91 -41.22
N ALA A 199 -3.64 13.50 -40.06
CA ALA A 199 -2.34 14.07 -39.80
C ALA A 199 -1.54 13.02 -39.03
N THR A 200 -0.81 12.21 -39.79
CA THR A 200 0.38 11.50 -39.32
C THR A 200 1.36 12.53 -38.77
N ALA A 201 1.32 12.77 -37.45
CA ALA A 201 2.44 13.36 -36.74
C ALA A 201 3.43 12.21 -36.48
N THR A 202 4.27 11.93 -37.48
CA THR A 202 5.53 11.26 -37.29
C THR A 202 6.43 12.23 -36.52
N GLU A 203 6.32 12.25 -35.19
CA GLU A 203 7.43 12.70 -34.35
C GLU A 203 8.52 11.64 -34.47
N ASP A 204 9.70 12.07 -34.91
CA ASP A 204 10.86 11.19 -35.03
C ASP A 204 11.07 10.46 -33.70
N PRO A 205 11.24 9.11 -33.70
CA PRO A 205 11.48 8.38 -32.48
C PRO A 205 12.75 8.94 -31.81
N PRO A 206 12.76 9.08 -30.47
CA PRO A 206 13.98 9.39 -29.72
C PRO A 206 15.11 8.48 -30.21
N ALA A 207 16.26 9.08 -30.53
CA ALA A 207 17.40 8.35 -31.09
C ALA A 207 17.74 7.12 -30.20
N ALA A 208 18.10 6.00 -30.84
CA ALA A 208 18.51 4.79 -30.14
C ALA A 208 19.65 5.13 -29.14
N GLY A 209 19.39 4.95 -27.83
CA GLY A 209 20.24 5.41 -26.73
C GLY A 209 19.58 6.39 -25.75
N THR A 210 18.39 6.92 -26.06
CA THR A 210 17.60 7.80 -25.17
C THR A 210 16.42 7.11 -24.48
N TRP A 211 16.19 5.83 -24.77
CA TRP A 211 15.09 5.05 -24.19
C TRP A 211 15.53 4.41 -22.87
N PRO A 212 14.78 4.60 -21.76
CA PRO A 212 15.14 4.09 -20.45
C PRO A 212 15.02 2.56 -20.38
N ASP A 213 15.87 1.92 -19.59
CA ASP A 213 15.71 0.49 -19.30
C ASP A 213 14.47 0.26 -18.43
N VAL A 214 13.78 -0.86 -18.68
CA VAL A 214 12.56 -1.25 -17.97
C VAL A 214 12.75 -2.63 -17.34
N THR A 215 12.42 -2.74 -16.06
CA THR A 215 12.28 -4.03 -15.39
C THR A 215 10.82 -4.46 -15.39
N VAL A 216 10.54 -5.70 -15.78
CA VAL A 216 9.21 -6.31 -15.73
C VAL A 216 9.18 -7.35 -14.63
N VAL A 217 8.33 -7.15 -13.62
CA VAL A 217 8.14 -8.10 -12.53
C VAL A 217 7.01 -9.06 -12.87
N VAL A 218 7.34 -10.35 -12.88
CA VAL A 218 6.41 -11.45 -13.23
C VAL A 218 6.31 -12.42 -12.06
N PRO A 219 5.35 -12.24 -11.14
CA PRO A 219 5.10 -13.20 -10.06
C PRO A 219 4.46 -14.47 -10.63
N THR A 220 4.92 -15.64 -10.18
CA THR A 220 4.42 -16.93 -10.68
C THR A 220 4.30 -17.98 -9.57
N ARG A 221 3.33 -18.89 -9.75
CA ARG A 221 3.16 -20.09 -8.92
C ARG A 221 2.40 -21.17 -9.69
N ASP A 222 2.99 -22.34 -9.87
CA ASP A 222 2.38 -23.56 -10.44
C ASP A 222 1.81 -23.38 -11.87
N ARG A 223 2.41 -22.53 -12.72
CA ARG A 223 1.88 -22.22 -14.07
C ARG A 223 2.96 -22.10 -15.16
N PRO A 224 3.83 -23.09 -15.34
CA PRO A 224 4.99 -22.96 -16.23
C PRO A 224 4.63 -22.70 -17.70
N GLU A 225 3.53 -23.24 -18.24
CA GLU A 225 3.12 -23.00 -19.63
C GLU A 225 2.59 -21.59 -19.87
N LEU A 226 1.84 -21.04 -18.90
CA LEU A 226 1.31 -19.68 -19.00
C LEU A 226 2.45 -18.67 -18.84
N LEU A 227 3.32 -18.90 -17.87
CA LEU A 227 4.52 -18.09 -17.65
C LEU A 227 5.39 -18.00 -18.91
N ARG A 228 5.64 -19.12 -19.60
CA ARG A 228 6.41 -19.10 -20.87
C ARG A 228 5.75 -18.25 -21.94
N ARG A 229 4.42 -18.24 -22.02
CA ARG A 229 3.68 -17.38 -22.96
C ARG A 229 3.77 -15.91 -22.57
N THR A 230 3.67 -15.60 -21.29
CA THR A 230 3.86 -14.24 -20.76
C THR A 230 5.26 -13.72 -21.06
N LEU A 231 6.29 -14.51 -20.79
CA LEU A 231 7.68 -14.16 -21.06
C LEU A 231 7.94 -13.95 -22.55
N ALA A 232 7.37 -14.78 -23.44
CA ALA A 232 7.46 -14.58 -24.87
C ALA A 232 6.85 -13.23 -25.29
N ALA A 233 5.67 -12.89 -24.77
CA ALA A 233 5.02 -11.62 -25.07
C ALA A 233 5.76 -10.38 -24.55
N VAL A 234 6.47 -10.51 -23.42
CA VAL A 234 7.38 -9.47 -22.90
C VAL A 234 8.62 -9.34 -23.78
N HIS A 235 9.19 -10.47 -24.22
CA HIS A 235 10.35 -10.51 -25.10
C HIS A 235 10.06 -9.87 -26.47
N ASP A 236 8.88 -10.16 -27.04
CA ASP A 236 8.45 -9.72 -28.38
C ASP A 236 8.00 -8.25 -28.44
N GLN A 237 8.13 -7.48 -27.35
CA GLN A 237 7.83 -6.04 -27.38
C GLN A 237 8.78 -5.29 -28.32
N ASP A 238 8.18 -4.46 -29.17
CA ASP A 238 8.80 -3.50 -30.08
C ASP A 238 9.32 -2.25 -29.35
N TYR A 239 10.04 -2.48 -28.24
CA TYR A 239 10.60 -1.43 -27.39
C TYR A 239 12.08 -1.19 -27.70
N PRO A 240 12.53 0.05 -27.99
CA PRO A 240 13.94 0.27 -28.34
C PRO A 240 14.93 0.11 -27.17
N GLY A 241 14.51 0.36 -25.92
CA GLY A 241 15.35 0.20 -24.73
C GLY A 241 15.49 -1.25 -24.27
N ARG A 242 16.28 -1.51 -23.22
CA ARG A 242 16.42 -2.86 -22.65
C ARG A 242 15.19 -3.22 -21.79
N ILE A 243 14.80 -4.50 -21.83
CA ILE A 243 13.75 -5.04 -20.96
C ILE A 243 14.34 -6.18 -20.14
N THR A 244 14.38 -6.03 -18.82
CA THR A 244 14.79 -7.11 -17.90
C THR A 244 13.55 -7.72 -17.26
N ALA A 245 13.26 -9.00 -17.51
CA ALA A 245 12.21 -9.71 -16.79
C ALA A 245 12.76 -10.29 -15.48
N ILE A 246 12.12 -10.02 -14.35
CA ILE A 246 12.37 -10.68 -13.07
C ILE A 246 11.16 -11.58 -12.77
N VAL A 247 11.37 -12.89 -12.90
CA VAL A 247 10.39 -13.92 -12.58
C VAL A 247 10.52 -14.28 -11.11
N VAL A 248 9.46 -14.06 -10.34
CA VAL A 248 9.44 -14.28 -8.89
C VAL A 248 8.58 -15.49 -8.57
N PHE A 249 9.20 -16.57 -8.10
CA PHE A 249 8.50 -17.80 -7.68
C PHE A 249 7.98 -17.65 -6.25
N ASP A 250 6.66 -17.75 -6.06
CA ASP A 250 6.00 -17.69 -4.75
C ASP A 250 5.51 -19.08 -4.31
N ASN A 251 6.05 -19.60 -3.19
CA ASN A 251 5.74 -20.95 -2.70
C ASN A 251 5.89 -22.05 -3.77
N ASP A 252 6.85 -21.87 -4.67
CA ASP A 252 7.15 -22.76 -5.78
C ASP A 252 8.67 -22.84 -5.97
N GLN A 253 9.15 -23.91 -6.60
CA GLN A 253 10.57 -24.07 -6.88
C GLN A 253 10.96 -23.21 -8.09
N PRO A 254 12.00 -22.36 -7.96
CA PRO A 254 12.52 -21.61 -9.10
C PRO A 254 12.91 -22.55 -10.25
N ASP A 255 12.55 -22.19 -11.49
CA ASP A 255 12.99 -22.87 -12.70
C ASP A 255 14.20 -22.14 -13.32
N PRO A 256 15.44 -22.60 -13.11
CA PRO A 256 16.63 -21.92 -13.62
C PRO A 256 16.73 -21.96 -15.14
N SER A 257 15.99 -22.86 -15.81
CA SER A 257 16.00 -22.96 -17.28
C SER A 257 15.38 -21.74 -17.97
N LEU A 258 14.62 -20.93 -17.22
CA LEU A 258 14.07 -19.67 -17.70
C LEU A 258 15.12 -18.55 -17.73
N ALA A 259 16.22 -18.67 -16.97
CA ALA A 259 17.21 -17.61 -16.84
C ALA A 259 17.97 -17.38 -18.16
N ARG A 260 18.11 -16.10 -18.54
CA ARG A 260 18.82 -15.66 -19.75
C ARG A 260 19.60 -14.38 -19.44
N SER A 261 20.92 -14.40 -19.50
CA SER A 261 21.76 -13.25 -19.13
C SER A 261 22.36 -12.50 -20.32
N GLU A 262 22.54 -13.15 -21.47
CA GLU A 262 23.28 -12.62 -22.63
C GLU A 262 22.39 -11.95 -23.68
N ASP A 263 21.09 -11.81 -23.41
CA ASP A 263 20.10 -11.26 -24.33
C ASP A 263 19.90 -9.75 -24.09
N ALA A 264 19.44 -9.00 -25.11
CA ALA A 264 18.88 -7.66 -24.96
C ALA A 264 17.58 -7.65 -24.12
N ARG A 265 17.06 -8.85 -23.85
CA ARG A 265 15.86 -9.16 -23.07
C ARG A 265 16.16 -10.19 -21.98
N PRO A 266 17.03 -9.88 -21.00
CA PRO A 266 17.43 -10.87 -20.01
C PRO A 266 16.27 -11.26 -19.09
N VAL A 267 16.31 -12.51 -18.62
CA VAL A 267 15.38 -13.08 -17.66
C VAL A 267 16.17 -13.48 -16.41
N ARG A 268 15.79 -12.91 -15.27
CA ARG A 268 16.30 -13.26 -13.94
C ARG A 268 15.22 -14.06 -13.22
N VAL A 269 15.63 -15.14 -12.57
CA VAL A 269 14.74 -15.99 -11.78
C VAL A 269 15.10 -15.80 -10.32
N VAL A 270 14.11 -15.48 -9.48
CA VAL A 270 14.30 -15.28 -8.04
C VAL A 270 13.18 -15.96 -7.25
N THR A 271 13.48 -16.29 -5.99
CA THR A 271 12.48 -16.78 -5.03
C THR A 271 11.86 -15.58 -4.32
N ASN A 272 10.55 -15.61 -4.05
CA ASN A 272 9.91 -14.62 -3.21
C ASN A 272 10.59 -14.57 -1.83
N SER A 273 11.11 -13.40 -1.44
CA SER A 273 11.78 -13.16 -0.16
C SER A 273 10.96 -12.29 0.79
N MET A 274 9.72 -11.95 0.40
CA MET A 274 8.79 -11.12 1.17
C MET A 274 7.59 -11.98 1.63
N THR A 275 6.51 -11.36 2.12
CA THR A 275 5.32 -12.11 2.58
C THR A 275 4.82 -13.07 1.49
N PRO A 276 4.53 -14.34 1.82
CA PRO A 276 3.99 -15.28 0.85
C PRO A 276 2.70 -14.77 0.20
N GLY A 277 2.66 -14.82 -1.13
CA GLY A 277 1.55 -14.34 -1.94
C GLY A 277 1.94 -13.24 -2.93
N LEU A 278 0.94 -12.79 -3.68
CA LEU A 278 1.12 -11.93 -4.85
C LEU A 278 1.74 -10.56 -4.51
N ALA A 279 1.36 -9.96 -3.37
CA ALA A 279 1.91 -8.68 -2.94
C ALA A 279 3.41 -8.76 -2.64
N GLY A 280 3.83 -9.74 -1.83
CA GLY A 280 5.25 -9.94 -1.51
C GLY A 280 6.05 -10.36 -2.74
N ALA A 281 5.50 -11.21 -3.61
CA ALA A 281 6.17 -11.57 -4.86
C ALA A 281 6.43 -10.35 -5.75
N ARG A 282 5.45 -9.43 -5.89
CA ARG A 282 5.67 -8.17 -6.61
C ARG A 282 6.74 -7.33 -5.93
N ASN A 283 6.70 -7.20 -4.60
CA ASN A 283 7.67 -6.41 -3.85
C ASN A 283 9.10 -6.95 -3.95
N THR A 284 9.29 -8.28 -3.88
CA THR A 284 10.57 -8.94 -4.15
C THR A 284 11.12 -8.49 -5.51
N GLY A 285 10.29 -8.53 -6.56
CA GLY A 285 10.69 -8.09 -7.88
C GLY A 285 11.00 -6.59 -7.96
N VAL A 286 10.20 -5.72 -7.33
CA VAL A 286 10.44 -4.27 -7.29
C VAL A 286 11.76 -3.94 -6.58
N LEU A 287 12.04 -4.62 -5.47
CA LEU A 287 13.28 -4.42 -4.71
C LEU A 287 14.50 -4.92 -5.48
N ALA A 288 14.38 -6.05 -6.20
CA ALA A 288 15.43 -6.63 -7.03
C ALA A 288 15.69 -5.89 -8.35
N ALA A 289 14.78 -5.00 -8.76
CA ALA A 289 14.90 -4.17 -9.95
C ALA A 289 15.98 -3.10 -9.78
N ASP A 290 16.79 -2.90 -10.83
CA ASP A 290 17.88 -1.93 -10.92
C ASP A 290 17.55 -0.73 -11.84
N THR A 291 16.32 -0.68 -12.38
CA THR A 291 15.87 0.37 -13.30
C THR A 291 14.91 1.37 -12.61
N ASP A 292 14.85 2.62 -13.11
CA ASP A 292 13.84 3.59 -12.63
C ASP A 292 12.43 3.22 -13.08
N LEU A 293 12.26 2.56 -14.23
CA LEU A 293 10.95 2.12 -14.70
C LEU A 293 10.71 0.65 -14.37
N VAL A 294 9.62 0.38 -13.66
CA VAL A 294 9.18 -0.97 -13.28
C VAL A 294 7.76 -1.19 -13.80
N ALA A 295 7.57 -2.28 -14.53
CA ALA A 295 6.29 -2.73 -15.02
C ALA A 295 5.87 -4.03 -14.34
N PHE A 296 4.56 -4.27 -14.23
CA PHE A 296 4.02 -5.54 -13.75
C PHE A 296 3.42 -6.34 -14.91
N CYS A 297 3.50 -7.66 -14.83
CA CYS A 297 2.79 -8.58 -15.71
C CYS A 297 2.48 -9.88 -14.96
N ASP A 298 1.21 -10.23 -14.84
CA ASP A 298 0.80 -11.50 -14.23
C ASP A 298 1.17 -12.68 -15.16
N ASP A 299 1.48 -13.85 -14.58
CA ASP A 299 2.00 -15.02 -15.31
C ASP A 299 1.00 -15.71 -16.25
N ASP A 300 -0.23 -15.22 -16.33
CA ASP A 300 -1.30 -15.67 -17.22
C ASP A 300 -1.76 -14.61 -18.23
N ASP A 301 -1.13 -13.43 -18.22
CA ASP A 301 -1.43 -12.32 -19.11
C ASP A 301 -0.45 -12.21 -20.30
N THR A 302 -0.88 -11.53 -21.36
CA THR A 302 -0.09 -11.34 -22.58
C THR A 302 -0.08 -9.87 -22.96
N TRP A 303 1.09 -9.22 -23.00
CA TRP A 303 1.22 -7.86 -23.51
C TRP A 303 0.99 -7.83 -25.02
N LEU A 304 0.29 -6.79 -25.50
CA LEU A 304 0.09 -6.52 -26.91
C LEU A 304 1.29 -5.73 -27.46
N PRO A 305 1.59 -5.83 -28.77
CA PRO A 305 2.61 -5.00 -29.40
C PRO A 305 2.36 -3.51 -29.19
N GLY A 306 3.41 -2.72 -29.04
CA GLY A 306 3.37 -1.27 -28.86
C GLY A 306 3.10 -0.81 -27.43
N LYS A 307 2.65 -1.69 -26.51
CA LYS A 307 2.27 -1.33 -25.14
C LYS A 307 3.40 -0.56 -24.45
N LEU A 308 4.57 -1.19 -24.33
CA LEU A 308 5.64 -0.60 -23.52
C LEU A 308 6.16 0.71 -24.14
N THR A 309 6.33 0.74 -25.47
CA THR A 309 6.74 1.92 -26.21
C THR A 309 5.78 3.09 -26.01
N ALA A 310 4.47 2.85 -26.08
CA ALA A 310 3.45 3.89 -25.88
C ALA A 310 3.48 4.45 -24.44
N GLN A 311 3.64 3.59 -23.43
CA GLN A 311 3.71 4.03 -22.04
C GLN A 311 4.98 4.81 -21.72
N VAL A 312 6.12 4.36 -22.23
CA VAL A 312 7.40 5.05 -22.00
C VAL A 312 7.43 6.41 -22.72
N ARG A 313 6.83 6.55 -23.91
CA ARG A 313 6.71 7.85 -24.59
C ARG A 313 6.03 8.90 -23.70
N ILE A 314 4.96 8.53 -22.99
CA ILE A 314 4.30 9.45 -22.03
C ILE A 314 5.24 9.81 -20.89
N MET A 315 5.95 8.82 -20.32
CA MET A 315 6.91 9.06 -19.23
C MET A 315 8.10 9.95 -19.64
N LEU A 316 8.51 9.90 -20.91
CA LEU A 316 9.55 10.76 -21.47
C LEU A 316 9.03 12.18 -21.75
N ALA A 317 7.84 12.29 -22.34
CA ALA A 317 7.20 13.58 -22.63
C ALA A 317 6.80 14.33 -21.35
N GLU A 318 6.44 13.58 -20.29
CA GLU A 318 5.99 14.12 -19.02
C GLU A 318 6.82 13.54 -17.85
N PRO A 319 8.03 14.07 -17.57
CA PRO A 319 8.95 13.52 -16.57
C PRO A 319 8.38 13.45 -15.13
N GLY A 320 7.37 14.27 -14.82
CA GLY A 320 6.65 14.26 -13.55
C GLY A 320 5.63 13.12 -13.39
N THR A 321 5.33 12.37 -14.46
CA THR A 321 4.42 11.22 -14.39
C THR A 321 5.06 10.11 -13.56
N GLU A 322 4.36 9.66 -12.51
CA GLU A 322 4.80 8.55 -11.66
C GLU A 322 4.28 7.20 -12.15
N MET A 323 3.13 7.17 -12.84
CA MET A 323 2.48 5.95 -13.30
C MET A 323 1.71 6.14 -14.62
N VAL A 324 1.86 5.18 -15.52
CA VAL A 324 1.07 5.05 -16.74
C VAL A 324 0.38 3.68 -16.76
N CYS A 325 -0.90 3.67 -17.09
CA CYS A 325 -1.71 2.48 -17.35
C CYS A 325 -2.25 2.50 -18.79
N CYS A 326 -2.89 1.41 -19.20
CA CYS A 326 -3.62 1.32 -20.46
C CYS A 326 -4.87 0.46 -20.25
N GLY A 327 -5.74 0.36 -21.27
CA GLY A 327 -6.85 -0.56 -21.25
C GLY A 327 -6.43 -2.03 -21.42
N ILE A 328 -7.42 -2.91 -21.39
CA ILE A 328 -7.23 -4.36 -21.52
C ILE A 328 -8.20 -4.99 -22.52
N GLN A 329 -7.80 -6.16 -23.04
CA GLN A 329 -8.65 -7.11 -23.75
C GLN A 329 -8.90 -8.31 -22.85
N VAL A 330 -10.14 -8.52 -22.43
CA VAL A 330 -10.51 -9.67 -21.61
C VAL A 330 -10.91 -10.83 -22.52
N VAL A 331 -10.31 -11.99 -22.29
CA VAL A 331 -10.64 -13.23 -23.00
C VAL A 331 -11.36 -14.20 -22.07
N TYR A 332 -12.59 -14.58 -22.43
CA TYR A 332 -13.41 -15.55 -21.72
C TYR A 332 -14.12 -16.50 -22.70
N ASP A 333 -13.89 -17.80 -22.58
CA ASP A 333 -14.59 -18.87 -23.33
C ASP A 333 -14.71 -18.56 -24.85
N ARG A 334 -13.59 -18.12 -25.45
CA ARG A 334 -13.41 -17.68 -26.86
C ARG A 334 -14.00 -16.32 -27.24
N VAL A 335 -14.68 -15.63 -26.32
CA VAL A 335 -15.12 -14.25 -26.51
C VAL A 335 -14.02 -13.30 -26.04
N GLN A 336 -13.73 -12.29 -26.86
CA GLN A 336 -12.82 -11.21 -26.53
C GLN A 336 -13.62 -9.91 -26.41
N ALA A 337 -13.40 -9.17 -25.33
CA ALA A 337 -14.04 -7.89 -25.08
C ALA A 337 -13.02 -6.86 -24.62
N GLU A 338 -13.03 -5.68 -25.24
CA GLU A 338 -12.18 -4.57 -24.84
C GLU A 338 -12.77 -3.86 -23.62
N ARG A 339 -11.88 -3.43 -22.74
CA ARG A 339 -12.17 -2.64 -21.54
C ARG A 339 -11.17 -1.51 -21.46
N VAL A 340 -11.57 -0.39 -22.03
CA VAL A 340 -10.78 0.84 -22.11
C VAL A 340 -11.48 1.96 -21.35
N LEU A 341 -10.69 2.88 -20.81
CA LEU A 341 -11.21 4.14 -20.27
C LEU A 341 -11.02 5.23 -21.32
N GLU A 342 -12.11 5.89 -21.72
CA GLU A 342 -12.10 7.03 -22.65
C GLU A 342 -11.61 8.32 -21.96
N ARG A 343 -10.46 8.26 -21.29
CA ARG A 343 -9.80 9.40 -20.63
C ARG A 343 -8.33 9.12 -20.46
N THR A 344 -7.53 10.18 -20.47
CA THR A 344 -6.06 10.09 -20.42
C THR A 344 -5.47 10.33 -19.03
N SER A 345 -6.30 10.73 -18.06
CA SER A 345 -5.89 11.02 -16.70
C SER A 345 -6.91 10.45 -15.72
N ILE A 346 -6.42 9.81 -14.66
CA ILE A 346 -7.19 9.17 -13.60
C ILE A 346 -6.82 9.82 -12.28
N THR A 347 -7.80 10.42 -11.63
CA THR A 347 -7.60 11.09 -10.34
C THR A 347 -7.87 10.15 -9.17
N PHE A 348 -7.39 10.51 -7.98
CA PHE A 348 -7.76 9.82 -6.74
C PHE A 348 -9.29 9.79 -6.54
N ALA A 349 -9.98 10.88 -6.89
CA ALA A 349 -11.43 10.98 -6.86
C ALA A 349 -12.13 9.95 -7.76
N ASP A 350 -11.61 9.70 -8.96
CA ASP A 350 -12.14 8.68 -9.86
C ASP A 350 -12.04 7.28 -9.25
N LEU A 351 -10.89 6.99 -8.62
CA LEU A 351 -10.65 5.73 -7.94
C LEU A 351 -11.53 5.57 -6.69
N LEU A 352 -11.80 6.64 -5.93
CA LEU A 352 -12.77 6.57 -4.83
C LEU A 352 -14.17 6.23 -5.36
N ARG A 353 -14.60 6.83 -6.48
CA ARG A 353 -15.92 6.55 -7.09
C ARG A 353 -16.04 5.14 -7.65
N SER A 354 -14.99 4.62 -8.28
CA SER A 354 -14.99 3.32 -8.98
C SER A 354 -13.63 2.65 -8.88
N ARG A 355 -13.61 1.31 -8.84
CA ARG A 355 -12.35 0.55 -8.88
C ARG A 355 -11.59 0.74 -10.21
N LEU A 356 -12.29 1.08 -11.30
CA LEU A 356 -11.74 1.17 -12.66
C LEU A 356 -10.98 -0.11 -13.06
N THR A 357 -11.71 -1.21 -13.20
CA THR A 357 -11.16 -2.55 -13.49
C THR A 357 -10.44 -2.66 -14.84
N GLU A 358 -10.57 -1.65 -15.68
CA GLU A 358 -9.79 -1.45 -16.90
C GLU A 358 -8.29 -1.31 -16.60
N LEU A 359 -7.94 -0.77 -15.42
CA LEU A 359 -6.57 -0.57 -14.95
C LEU A 359 -6.04 -1.86 -14.30
N HIS A 360 -5.84 -2.90 -15.10
CA HIS A 360 -5.32 -4.20 -14.62
C HIS A 360 -3.85 -4.10 -14.18
N PRO A 361 -3.37 -4.85 -13.17
CA PRO A 361 -1.97 -4.83 -12.74
C PRO A 361 -0.96 -4.98 -13.86
N SER A 362 -1.22 -5.89 -14.80
CA SER A 362 -0.35 -6.12 -15.97
C SER A 362 -0.22 -4.92 -16.92
N THR A 363 -1.04 -3.88 -16.72
CA THR A 363 -0.96 -2.61 -17.45
C THR A 363 0.00 -1.62 -16.80
N PHE A 364 0.44 -1.85 -15.56
CA PHE A 364 1.15 -0.82 -14.79
C PHE A 364 2.57 -0.63 -15.32
N LEU A 365 2.94 0.62 -15.61
CA LEU A 365 4.30 1.10 -15.72
C LEU A 365 4.50 2.21 -14.70
N ILE A 366 5.41 2.00 -13.75
CA ILE A 366 5.56 2.82 -12.55
C ILE A 366 7.02 3.27 -12.44
N ARG A 367 7.24 4.53 -12.01
CA ARG A 367 8.56 4.95 -11.54
C ARG A 367 8.86 4.27 -10.21
N ARG A 368 9.93 3.47 -10.17
CA ARG A 368 10.38 2.72 -9.00
C ARG A 368 10.56 3.63 -7.80
N ARG A 369 11.12 4.83 -7.97
CA ARG A 369 11.27 5.82 -6.89
C ARG A 369 9.94 6.24 -6.25
N ALA A 370 8.83 6.26 -7.00
CA ALA A 370 7.51 6.56 -6.43
C ALA A 370 7.05 5.47 -5.45
N MET A 371 7.51 4.22 -5.61
CA MET A 371 7.27 3.14 -4.66
C MET A 371 8.32 3.09 -3.54
N ILE A 372 9.61 3.26 -3.87
CA ILE A 372 10.71 3.07 -2.91
C ILE A 372 10.87 4.27 -1.96
N ASP A 373 10.80 5.49 -2.50
CA ASP A 373 11.02 6.74 -1.75
C ASP A 373 9.70 7.52 -1.55
N GLY A 374 8.65 7.15 -2.29
CA GLY A 374 7.36 7.83 -2.31
C GLY A 374 6.31 7.20 -1.39
N CYS A 375 5.33 6.51 -1.97
CA CYS A 375 4.17 5.98 -1.25
C CYS A 375 4.33 4.58 -0.66
N GLY A 376 5.50 3.95 -0.80
CA GLY A 376 5.71 2.53 -0.48
C GLY A 376 5.35 1.60 -1.65
N THR A 377 5.87 0.37 -1.60
CA THR A 377 5.61 -0.72 -2.55
C THR A 377 4.20 -1.32 -2.36
N VAL A 378 3.84 -2.42 -3.02
CA VAL A 378 2.51 -3.06 -2.89
C VAL A 378 2.25 -3.41 -1.43
N SER A 379 1.07 -3.09 -0.90
CA SER A 379 0.79 -3.28 0.54
C SER A 379 0.64 -4.76 0.86
N GLU A 380 1.57 -5.30 1.66
CA GLU A 380 1.51 -6.68 2.18
C GLU A 380 0.57 -6.80 3.40
N GLU A 381 0.23 -5.68 4.04
CA GLU A 381 -0.66 -5.62 5.21
C GLU A 381 -2.14 -5.91 4.88
N ILE A 382 -2.51 -5.92 3.59
CA ILE A 382 -3.91 -6.12 3.21
C ILE A 382 -4.30 -7.57 3.51
N PRO A 383 -5.37 -7.81 4.28
CA PRO A 383 -5.81 -9.17 4.61
C PRO A 383 -5.97 -10.07 3.37
N GLY A 384 -5.12 -11.09 3.27
CA GLY A 384 -5.08 -12.02 2.14
C GLY A 384 -4.72 -11.40 0.79
N SER A 385 -4.10 -10.21 0.80
CA SER A 385 -3.73 -9.42 -0.38
C SER A 385 -4.91 -9.18 -1.33
N TYR A 386 -6.15 -9.07 -0.84
CA TYR A 386 -7.28 -8.78 -1.72
C TYR A 386 -7.30 -7.31 -2.09
N ALA A 387 -7.23 -6.98 -3.40
CA ALA A 387 -7.25 -5.61 -3.91
C ALA A 387 -5.98 -4.79 -3.69
N GLU A 388 -4.84 -5.47 -3.56
CA GLU A 388 -3.49 -4.90 -3.42
C GLU A 388 -3.08 -4.00 -4.58
N ASP A 389 -3.52 -4.34 -5.78
CA ASP A 389 -3.39 -3.52 -6.99
C ASP A 389 -4.14 -2.19 -6.89
N TYR A 390 -5.39 -2.25 -6.47
CA TYR A 390 -6.27 -1.09 -6.36
C TYR A 390 -5.84 -0.17 -5.21
N GLU A 391 -5.34 -0.74 -4.12
CA GLU A 391 -4.77 0.02 -3.03
C GLU A 391 -3.51 0.79 -3.47
N LEU A 392 -2.64 0.18 -4.28
CA LEU A 392 -1.49 0.86 -4.85
C LEU A 392 -1.92 2.01 -5.78
N LEU A 393 -2.93 1.79 -6.63
CA LEU A 393 -3.51 2.86 -7.46
C LEU A 393 -4.02 4.03 -6.61
N LEU A 394 -4.70 3.76 -5.48
CA LEU A 394 -5.16 4.80 -4.57
C LEU A 394 -3.99 5.60 -3.97
N ARG A 395 -2.90 4.94 -3.59
CA ARG A 395 -1.71 5.62 -3.04
C ARG A 395 -1.01 6.49 -4.08
N LEU A 396 -0.80 5.99 -5.29
CA LEU A 396 -0.15 6.73 -6.37
C LEU A 396 -1.03 7.91 -6.84
N ALA A 397 -2.33 7.67 -7.04
CA ALA A 397 -3.25 8.72 -7.48
C ALA A 397 -3.43 9.85 -6.46
N ARG A 398 -3.21 9.57 -5.17
CA ARG A 398 -3.22 10.58 -4.09
C ARG A 398 -2.03 11.55 -4.21
N ARG A 399 -0.93 11.13 -4.86
CA ARG A 399 0.26 11.96 -5.07
C ARG A 399 0.14 12.79 -6.36
N ALA A 400 -0.22 12.12 -7.45
CA ALA A 400 -0.38 12.74 -8.76
C ALA A 400 -1.39 11.94 -9.61
N PRO A 401 -2.09 12.58 -10.56
CA PRO A 401 -2.97 11.86 -11.48
C PRO A 401 -2.21 10.77 -12.26
N ILE A 402 -2.83 9.59 -12.37
CA ILE A 402 -2.29 8.47 -13.15
C ILE A 402 -2.59 8.72 -14.62
N ARG A 403 -1.60 8.57 -15.50
CA ARG A 403 -1.83 8.64 -16.94
C ARG A 403 -2.43 7.34 -17.45
N ASN A 404 -3.38 7.44 -18.37
CA ASN A 404 -4.03 6.30 -18.98
C ASN A 404 -3.97 6.40 -20.50
N ILE A 405 -3.63 5.30 -21.16
CA ILE A 405 -3.76 5.17 -22.62
C ILE A 405 -5.14 4.57 -22.90
N PRO A 406 -6.02 5.24 -23.69
CA PRO A 406 -7.38 4.77 -23.97
C PRO A 406 -7.44 3.64 -25.00
N GLU A 407 -6.43 2.77 -25.02
CA GLU A 407 -6.28 1.64 -25.93
C GLU A 407 -5.87 0.39 -25.15
N PRO A 408 -6.25 -0.81 -25.60
CA PRO A 408 -5.82 -2.02 -24.95
C PRO A 408 -4.32 -2.26 -25.19
N GLY A 409 -3.57 -2.44 -24.11
CA GLY A 409 -2.16 -2.86 -24.17
C GLY A 409 -1.93 -4.28 -23.65
N VAL A 410 -2.92 -4.90 -23.01
CA VAL A 410 -2.78 -6.21 -22.37
C VAL A 410 -3.98 -7.08 -22.68
N ARG A 411 -3.73 -8.35 -22.96
CA ARG A 411 -4.75 -9.40 -23.03
C ARG A 411 -4.76 -10.17 -21.73
N VAL A 412 -5.90 -10.12 -21.04
CA VAL A 412 -6.12 -10.74 -19.73
C VAL A 412 -6.93 -12.03 -19.87
N LEU A 413 -6.41 -13.12 -19.34
CA LEU A 413 -7.08 -14.43 -19.40
C LEU A 413 -8.00 -14.61 -18.19
N TRP A 414 -9.31 -14.53 -18.41
CA TRP A 414 -10.27 -14.78 -17.34
C TRP A 414 -10.56 -16.28 -17.18
N HIS A 415 -9.83 -16.92 -16.28
CA HIS A 415 -10.13 -18.28 -15.83
C HIS A 415 -11.45 -18.35 -15.03
N ARG A 416 -12.18 -19.47 -15.14
CA ARG A 416 -13.51 -19.66 -14.51
C ARG A 416 -13.52 -19.59 -12.97
N ARG A 417 -12.36 -19.55 -12.30
CA ARG A 417 -12.24 -19.39 -10.83
C ARG A 417 -11.15 -18.38 -10.50
N SER A 418 -11.53 -17.21 -10.02
CA SER A 418 -10.63 -16.28 -9.33
C SER A 418 -10.14 -16.93 -8.03
N TYR A 419 -8.88 -16.66 -7.64
CA TYR A 419 -8.27 -17.12 -6.38
C TYR A 419 -9.13 -16.81 -5.14
N PHE A 420 -9.85 -15.68 -5.18
CA PHE A 420 -10.71 -15.22 -4.09
C PHE A 420 -12.13 -15.78 -4.10
N SER A 421 -12.49 -16.60 -5.09
CA SER A 421 -13.81 -17.24 -5.15
C SER A 421 -14.04 -18.10 -3.91
N GLY A 422 -15.08 -17.77 -3.13
CA GLY A 422 -15.41 -18.48 -1.89
C GLY A 422 -14.65 -18.01 -0.65
N ARG A 423 -13.68 -17.10 -0.77
CA ARG A 423 -12.94 -16.52 0.37
C ARG A 423 -13.65 -15.28 0.94
N TRP A 424 -14.94 -15.43 1.24
CA TRP A 424 -15.81 -14.31 1.60
C TRP A 424 -15.35 -13.55 2.83
N GLN A 425 -14.87 -14.26 3.85
CA GLN A 425 -14.37 -13.62 5.06
C GLN A 425 -13.13 -12.77 4.79
N THR A 426 -12.18 -13.28 3.99
CA THR A 426 -10.99 -12.53 3.58
C THR A 426 -11.36 -11.27 2.82
N ILE A 427 -12.29 -11.37 1.85
CA ILE A 427 -12.79 -10.22 1.09
C ILE A 427 -13.42 -9.17 2.03
N ALA A 428 -14.30 -9.60 2.94
CA ALA A 428 -14.96 -8.70 3.88
C ALA A 428 -13.96 -8.00 4.82
N THR A 429 -12.95 -8.72 5.32
CA THR A 429 -11.91 -8.16 6.19
C THR A 429 -11.02 -7.18 5.43
N ALA A 430 -10.59 -7.53 4.21
CA ALA A 430 -9.76 -6.64 3.38
C ALA A 430 -10.48 -5.35 2.99
N LEU A 431 -11.75 -5.43 2.61
CA LEU A 431 -12.52 -4.23 2.26
C LEU A 431 -12.86 -3.36 3.47
N ARG A 432 -12.99 -3.93 4.68
CA ARG A 432 -13.09 -3.15 5.92
C ARG A 432 -11.80 -2.41 6.22
N TRP A 433 -10.67 -3.13 6.17
CA TRP A 433 -9.34 -2.54 6.29
C TRP A 433 -9.17 -1.38 5.29
N LEU A 434 -9.64 -1.56 4.05
CA LEU A 434 -9.59 -0.50 3.04
C LEU A 434 -10.42 0.73 3.44
N LEU A 435 -11.66 0.56 3.91
CA LEU A 435 -12.48 1.71 4.36
C LEU A 435 -11.89 2.42 5.58
N GLU A 436 -11.27 1.68 6.49
CA GLU A 436 -10.60 2.24 7.67
C GLU A 436 -9.34 3.02 7.27
N ARG A 437 -8.55 2.50 6.32
CA ARG A 437 -7.33 3.13 5.84
C ARG A 437 -7.58 4.35 4.93
N TYR A 438 -8.72 4.37 4.25
CA TYR A 438 -9.12 5.41 3.30
C TYR A 438 -10.45 6.08 3.73
N PRO A 439 -10.45 6.88 4.80
CA PRO A 439 -11.67 7.56 5.26
C PRO A 439 -12.29 8.49 4.22
N GLU A 440 -11.53 8.90 3.19
CA GLU A 440 -12.01 9.71 2.07
C GLU A 440 -13.16 9.06 1.28
N PHE A 441 -13.34 7.74 1.37
CA PHE A 441 -14.55 7.09 0.84
C PHE A 441 -15.82 7.70 1.44
N GLY A 442 -15.80 8.13 2.71
CA GLY A 442 -16.95 8.78 3.37
C GLY A 442 -17.40 10.07 2.69
N LEU A 443 -16.52 10.73 1.92
CA LEU A 443 -16.82 11.95 1.16
C LEU A 443 -17.38 11.66 -0.23
N VAL A 444 -17.37 10.39 -0.66
CA VAL A 444 -17.83 9.94 -1.97
C VAL A 444 -18.93 8.89 -1.77
N PRO A 445 -20.21 9.27 -1.58
CA PRO A 445 -21.29 8.34 -1.22
C PRO A 445 -21.41 7.13 -2.15
N ARG A 446 -21.20 7.34 -3.46
CA ARG A 446 -21.18 6.27 -4.46
C ARG A 446 -20.05 5.27 -4.24
N GLY A 447 -18.85 5.77 -3.92
CA GLY A 447 -17.66 4.98 -3.66
C GLY A 447 -17.80 4.16 -2.38
N TYR A 448 -18.22 4.83 -1.30
CA TYR A 448 -18.50 4.17 -0.02
C TYR A 448 -19.55 3.08 -0.18
N ALA A 449 -20.70 3.39 -0.79
CA ALA A 449 -21.79 2.43 -0.99
C ALA A 449 -21.37 1.20 -1.82
N ARG A 450 -20.49 1.39 -2.82
CA ARG A 450 -19.90 0.28 -3.57
C ARG A 450 -19.12 -0.66 -2.65
N VAL A 451 -18.16 -0.14 -1.89
CA VAL A 451 -17.29 -0.94 -1.02
C VAL A 451 -18.09 -1.56 0.13
N SER A 452 -18.95 -0.78 0.80
CA SER A 452 -19.82 -1.26 1.88
C SER A 452 -20.82 -2.32 1.41
N GLY A 453 -21.32 -2.19 0.17
CA GLY A 453 -22.19 -3.19 -0.44
C GLY A 453 -21.47 -4.50 -0.77
N GLN A 454 -20.20 -4.43 -1.16
CA GLN A 454 -19.35 -5.61 -1.35
C GLN A 454 -19.06 -6.31 -0.02
N ILE A 455 -18.77 -5.55 1.05
CA ILE A 455 -18.65 -6.08 2.42
C ILE A 455 -19.95 -6.77 2.84
N ALA A 456 -21.11 -6.11 2.62
CA ALA A 456 -22.41 -6.68 2.94
C ALA A 456 -22.66 -8.03 2.26
N PHE A 457 -22.36 -8.12 0.96
CA PHE A 457 -22.51 -9.36 0.20
C PHE A 457 -21.55 -10.45 0.68
N ALA A 458 -20.29 -10.10 0.96
CA ALA A 458 -19.29 -11.04 1.46
C ALA A 458 -19.67 -11.57 2.85
N GLU A 459 -20.06 -10.71 3.78
CA GLU A 459 -20.54 -11.12 5.13
C GLU A 459 -21.80 -11.98 5.05
N ALA A 460 -22.74 -11.66 4.14
CA ALA A 460 -23.92 -12.50 3.92
C ALA A 460 -23.52 -13.89 3.39
N SER A 461 -22.57 -13.93 2.45
CA SER A 461 -22.08 -15.17 1.82
C SER A 461 -21.23 -16.02 2.78
N ALA A 462 -20.60 -15.39 3.78
CA ALA A 462 -19.91 -16.07 4.89
C ALA A 462 -20.88 -16.59 5.97
N GLY A 463 -22.18 -16.26 5.89
CA GLY A 463 -23.20 -16.67 6.87
C GLY A 463 -23.37 -15.72 8.06
N HIS A 464 -22.65 -14.59 8.11
CA HIS A 464 -22.70 -13.62 9.20
C HIS A 464 -23.89 -12.66 9.10
N ARG A 465 -25.11 -13.19 9.25
CA ARG A 465 -26.38 -12.45 9.02
C ARG A 465 -26.45 -11.10 9.74
N GLY A 466 -26.12 -11.04 11.03
CA GLY A 466 -26.20 -9.80 11.82
C GLY A 466 -25.22 -8.72 11.33
N THR A 467 -24.00 -9.12 10.97
CA THR A 467 -22.99 -8.21 10.39
C THR A 467 -23.38 -7.77 8.98
N ALA A 468 -23.88 -8.69 8.16
CA ALA A 468 -24.39 -8.39 6.82
C ALA A 468 -25.50 -7.35 6.86
N LEU A 469 -26.51 -7.50 7.72
CA LEU A 469 -27.62 -6.54 7.86
C LEU A 469 -27.13 -5.13 8.26
N ARG A 470 -26.14 -5.03 9.16
CA ARG A 470 -25.52 -3.74 9.53
C ARG A 470 -24.86 -3.07 8.33
N TRP A 471 -24.11 -3.84 7.52
CA TRP A 471 -23.47 -3.32 6.30
C TRP A 471 -24.47 -3.00 5.18
N ILE A 472 -25.56 -3.76 5.04
CA ILE A 472 -26.69 -3.43 4.15
C ILE A 472 -27.26 -2.07 4.53
N TRP A 473 -27.58 -1.85 5.81
CA TRP A 473 -28.12 -0.56 6.27
C TRP A 473 -27.13 0.59 6.03
N ARG A 474 -25.84 0.40 6.36
CA ARG A 474 -24.81 1.41 6.07
C ARG A 474 -24.73 1.75 4.57
N THR A 475 -24.84 0.75 3.71
CA THR A 475 -24.84 0.93 2.26
C THR A 475 -26.06 1.74 1.81
N LEU A 476 -27.26 1.36 2.24
CA LEU A 476 -28.51 2.02 1.87
C LEU A 476 -28.59 3.47 2.40
N ARG A 477 -28.01 3.75 3.58
CA ARG A 477 -27.92 5.10 4.13
C ARG A 477 -27.11 6.05 3.24
N HIS A 478 -26.06 5.55 2.59
CA HIS A 478 -25.26 6.35 1.65
C HIS A 478 -25.88 6.36 0.24
N ARG A 479 -26.49 5.24 -0.18
CA ARG A 479 -27.13 5.13 -1.49
C ARG A 479 -28.29 4.11 -1.46
N PRO A 480 -29.55 4.58 -1.37
CA PRO A 480 -30.72 3.69 -1.22
C PRO A 480 -30.94 2.71 -2.39
N LEU A 481 -30.42 3.02 -3.58
CA LEU A 481 -30.57 2.22 -4.79
C LEU A 481 -29.30 1.42 -5.15
N GLU A 482 -28.38 1.22 -4.20
CA GLU A 482 -27.18 0.42 -4.46
C GLU A 482 -27.53 -1.07 -4.56
N GLY A 483 -27.46 -1.62 -5.78
CA GLY A 483 -27.89 -2.99 -6.07
C GLY A 483 -27.20 -4.07 -5.23
N ARG A 484 -25.95 -3.85 -4.81
CA ARG A 484 -25.21 -4.76 -3.92
C ARG A 484 -25.89 -5.01 -2.59
N ALA A 485 -26.58 -4.00 -2.04
CA ALA A 485 -27.35 -4.14 -0.82
C ALA A 485 -28.53 -5.09 -1.02
N ALA A 486 -29.23 -4.98 -2.16
CA ALA A 486 -30.31 -5.90 -2.52
C ALA A 486 -29.79 -7.33 -2.74
N LEU A 487 -28.65 -7.50 -3.41
CA LEU A 487 -28.02 -8.81 -3.60
C LEU A 487 -27.61 -9.43 -2.25
N ALA A 488 -27.01 -8.66 -1.35
CA ALA A 488 -26.66 -9.13 -0.02
C ALA A 488 -27.91 -9.54 0.78
N LEU A 489 -29.01 -8.79 0.65
CA LEU A 489 -30.27 -9.11 1.32
C LEU A 489 -30.87 -10.43 0.80
N LEU A 490 -30.81 -10.68 -0.50
CA LEU A 490 -31.22 -11.98 -1.08
C LEU A 490 -30.44 -13.14 -0.46
N VAL A 491 -29.12 -12.98 -0.28
CA VAL A 491 -28.28 -14.01 0.37
C VAL A 491 -28.69 -14.21 1.84
N VAL A 492 -28.94 -13.13 2.59
CA VAL A 492 -29.45 -13.21 3.98
C VAL A 492 -30.80 -13.95 4.03
N CYS A 493 -31.68 -13.74 3.05
CA CYS A 493 -32.96 -14.43 2.91
C CYS A 493 -32.88 -15.88 2.42
N GLY A 494 -31.67 -16.41 2.18
CA GLY A 494 -31.44 -17.82 1.85
C GLY A 494 -31.19 -18.12 0.37
N VAL A 495 -31.06 -17.10 -0.50
CA VAL A 495 -30.64 -17.31 -1.89
C VAL A 495 -29.15 -17.70 -1.91
N PRO A 496 -28.76 -18.83 -2.52
CA PRO A 496 -27.36 -19.22 -2.57
C PRO A 496 -26.51 -18.18 -3.32
N PRO A 497 -25.37 -17.72 -2.77
CA PRO A 497 -24.55 -16.68 -3.41
C PRO A 497 -24.01 -17.12 -4.77
N ALA A 498 -23.78 -18.42 -4.97
CA ALA A 498 -23.37 -18.99 -6.25
C ALA A 498 -24.37 -18.75 -7.38
N TRP A 499 -25.67 -18.71 -7.08
CA TRP A 499 -26.71 -18.43 -8.08
C TRP A 499 -26.68 -16.97 -8.53
N ILE A 500 -26.51 -16.05 -7.57
CA ILE A 500 -26.37 -14.62 -7.84
C ILE A 500 -25.11 -14.36 -8.69
N LEU A 501 -23.97 -14.92 -8.29
CA LEU A 501 -22.71 -14.75 -9.00
C LEU A 501 -22.78 -15.27 -10.44
N ARG A 502 -23.42 -16.43 -10.66
CA ARG A 502 -23.64 -16.96 -12.02
C ARG A 502 -24.43 -15.97 -12.87
N GLY A 503 -25.51 -15.39 -12.33
CA GLY A 503 -26.32 -14.40 -13.03
C GLY A 503 -25.60 -13.07 -13.32
N LEU A 504 -24.66 -12.66 -12.46
CA LEU A 504 -23.82 -11.49 -12.68
C LEU A 504 -22.74 -11.75 -13.73
N HIS A 505 -22.06 -12.90 -13.66
CA HIS A 505 -21.03 -13.29 -14.62
C HIS A 505 -21.57 -13.43 -16.04
N LEU A 506 -22.81 -13.94 -16.21
CA LEU A 506 -23.49 -13.96 -17.51
C LEU A 506 -23.69 -12.56 -18.12
N ARG A 507 -23.65 -11.51 -17.29
CA ARG A 507 -23.72 -10.10 -17.71
C ARG A 507 -22.35 -9.41 -17.68
N GLY A 508 -21.26 -10.16 -17.51
CA GLY A 508 -19.89 -9.64 -17.42
C GLY A 508 -19.59 -8.84 -16.16
N LYS A 509 -20.43 -8.93 -15.11
CA LYS A 509 -20.32 -8.14 -13.88
C LYS A 509 -19.86 -9.01 -12.71
N GLY A 510 -19.05 -8.41 -11.83
CA GLY A 510 -18.79 -8.92 -10.47
C GLY A 510 -19.78 -8.34 -9.46
N VAL A 511 -19.62 -8.73 -8.19
CA VAL A 511 -20.42 -8.20 -7.07
C VAL A 511 -20.20 -6.71 -6.89
#